data_AF-A0A7M3ZVM5-F1
#
_entry.id   AF-A0A7M3ZVM5-F1
#
_cell.length_a   1.000
_cell.length_b   1.000
_cell.length_c   1.000
_cell.angle_alpha   90.00
_cell.angle_beta   90.00
_cell.angle_gamma   90.00
#
_symmetry.space_group_name_H-M   'P 1'
#
loop_
_entity.id
_entity.type
_entity.pdbx_description
1 polymer ?
#
loop_
_entity_poly.entity_id
_entity_poly.type
_entity_poly.pdbx_seq_one_letter_code
_entity_poly.pdbx_strand_id
1 'polypeptide(L)' 'EKKGHLLLDQTTLRNLELPTTLAGEYDGSLLSTLNRCRTAMGRRLLKTWLLHPLSDMEAVQTRHQAVGAL' A
#
# COMPACT_ATOMS: atom_id res chain seq x y z
N GLU A 1 11.83 -8.57 -14.02
CA GLU A 1 10.64 -7.69 -13.92
C GLU A 1 9.52 -8.46 -13.23
N LYS A 2 8.88 -7.89 -12.19
CA LYS A 2 7.71 -8.52 -11.56
C LYS A 2 6.48 -8.21 -12.40
N LYS A 3 6.10 -9.11 -13.31
CA LYS A 3 4.80 -9.06 -13.99
C LYS A 3 3.69 -9.01 -12.93
N GLY A 4 2.78 -8.04 -13.01
CA GLY A 4 1.59 -7.92 -12.14
C GLY A 4 1.57 -6.77 -11.14
N HIS A 5 2.63 -5.95 -11.04
CA HIS A 5 2.66 -4.78 -10.16
C HIS A 5 3.16 -3.52 -10.88
N LEU A 6 2.67 -2.35 -10.45
CA LEU A 6 3.20 -1.05 -10.88
C LEU A 6 4.63 -0.88 -10.34
N LEU A 7 5.57 -0.54 -11.22
CA LEU A 7 6.94 -0.22 -10.85
C LEU A 7 6.99 1.19 -10.27
N LEU A 8 7.34 1.28 -9.00
CA LEU A 8 7.62 2.53 -8.30
C LEU A 8 9.10 2.52 -7.89
N ASP A 9 9.84 3.54 -8.33
CA ASP A 9 11.22 3.71 -7.91
C ASP A 9 11.30 4.25 -6.48
N GLN A 10 12.48 4.16 -5.88
CA GLN A 10 12.68 4.57 -4.48
C GLN A 10 12.40 6.07 -4.28
N THR A 11 12.68 6.89 -5.30
CA THR A 11 12.40 8.34 -5.29
C THR A 11 10.89 8.59 -5.22
N THR A 12 10.09 7.92 -6.03
CA THR A 12 8.62 8.04 -6.01
C THR A 12 8.05 7.56 -4.68
N LEU A 13 8.51 6.41 -4.18
CA LEU A 13 8.07 5.88 -2.88
C LEU A 13 8.35 6.86 -1.72
N ARG A 14 9.51 7.54 -1.77
CA ARG A 14 9.92 8.54 -0.77
C ARG A 14 9.12 9.84 -0.91
N ASN A 15 8.96 10.35 -2.12
CA ASN A 15 8.26 11.62 -2.37
C ASN A 15 6.76 11.52 -2.09
N LEU A 16 6.17 10.34 -2.25
CA LEU A 16 4.78 10.06 -1.87
C LEU A 16 4.61 9.71 -0.38
N GLU A 17 5.70 9.68 0.40
CA GLU A 17 5.69 9.41 1.84
C GLU A 17 4.90 8.14 2.22
N LEU A 18 5.08 7.05 1.45
CA LEU A 18 4.21 5.88 1.56
C LEU A 18 4.31 5.18 2.94
N PRO A 19 5.47 4.68 3.39
CA PRO A 19 5.59 4.07 4.71
C PRO A 19 5.98 5.07 5.82
N THR A 20 6.66 6.16 5.45
CA THR A 20 7.23 7.17 6.35
C THR A 20 7.27 8.52 5.63
N THR A 21 7.27 9.62 6.39
CA THR A 21 7.45 10.98 5.87
C THR A 21 8.88 11.21 5.36
N LEU A 22 9.14 12.36 4.72
CA LEU A 22 10.46 12.79 4.28
C LEU A 22 11.46 12.94 5.44
N ALA A 23 10.95 13.21 6.65
CA ALA A 23 11.72 13.25 7.89
C ALA A 23 12.01 11.85 8.49
N GLY A 24 11.43 10.79 7.92
CA GLY A 24 11.59 9.41 8.39
C GLY A 24 10.56 8.99 9.45
N GLU A 25 9.57 9.83 9.74
CA GLU A 25 8.56 9.55 10.75
C GLU A 25 7.46 8.63 10.22
N TYR A 26 6.93 7.76 11.09
CA TYR A 26 5.75 6.96 10.73
C TYR A 26 4.51 7.84 10.65
N ASP A 27 4.28 8.67 11.67
CA ASP A 27 3.10 9.54 11.75
C ASP A 27 3.16 10.62 10.67
N GLY A 28 2.04 10.82 9.98
CA GLY A 28 1.94 11.70 8.81
C GLY A 28 2.13 11.00 7.47
N SER A 29 2.66 9.77 7.44
CA SER A 29 2.75 8.97 6.21
C SER A 29 1.39 8.47 5.72
N LEU A 30 1.31 8.07 4.44
CA LEU A 30 0.10 7.42 3.92
C LEU A 30 -0.25 6.15 4.69
N LEU A 31 0.75 5.32 5.03
CA LEU A 31 0.54 4.12 5.82
C LEU A 31 -0.02 4.42 7.21
N SER A 32 0.45 5.47 7.90
CA SER A 32 -0.12 5.87 9.20
C SER A 32 -1.58 6.32 9.10
N THR A 33 -1.91 7.00 8.00
CA THR A 33 -3.25 7.50 7.73
C THR A 33 -4.23 6.35 7.47
N LEU A 34 -3.87 5.39 6.62
CA LEU A 34 -4.74 4.28 6.22
C LEU A 34 -4.77 3.11 7.21
N ASN A 35 -3.72 2.93 8.03
CA ASN A 35 -3.63 1.77 8.89
C ASN A 35 -4.63 1.84 10.06
N ARG A 36 -5.71 1.06 9.91
CA ARG A 36 -6.71 0.72 10.95
C ARG A 36 -6.81 -0.79 11.17
N CYS A 37 -5.79 -1.55 10.73
CA CYS A 37 -5.79 -3.00 10.84
C CYS A 37 -5.74 -3.44 12.31
N ARG A 38 -6.60 -4.39 12.70
CA ARG A 38 -6.66 -4.94 14.06
C ARG A 38 -5.47 -5.82 14.44
N THR A 39 -4.72 -6.34 13.46
CA THR A 39 -3.61 -7.27 13.69
C THR A 39 -2.31 -6.75 13.05
N ALA A 40 -1.18 -7.13 13.64
CA ALA A 40 0.13 -6.83 13.08
C ALA A 40 0.32 -7.44 11.67
N MET A 41 -0.25 -8.63 11.42
CA MET A 41 -0.24 -9.25 10.10
C MET A 41 -0.98 -8.41 9.06
N GLY A 42 -2.16 -7.87 9.40
CA GLY A 42 -2.91 -6.98 8.52
C GLY A 42 -2.14 -5.70 8.19
N ARG A 43 -1.49 -5.08 9.20
CA ARG A 43 -0.63 -3.90 8.98
C ARG A 43 0.52 -4.19 8.02
N ARG A 44 1.19 -5.34 8.17
CA ARG A 44 2.27 -5.77 7.27
C ARG A 44 1.76 -5.97 5.85
N LEU A 45 0.60 -6.60 5.67
CA LEU A 45 -0.03 -6.79 4.36
C LEU A 45 -0.39 -5.48 3.68
N LEU A 46 -1.01 -4.54 4.42
CA LEU A 46 -1.33 -3.20 3.91
C LEU A 46 -0.08 -2.47 3.42
N LYS A 47 1.01 -2.48 4.21
CA LYS A 47 2.30 -1.91 3.79
C LYS A 47 2.79 -2.53 2.49
N THR A 48 2.74 -3.86 2.36
CA THR A 48 3.13 -4.56 1.12
C THR A 48 2.28 -4.12 -0.07
N TRP A 49 0.96 -3.96 0.09
CA TRP A 49 0.07 -3.52 -0.99
C TRP A 49 0.34 -2.08 -1.43
N LEU A 50 0.64 -1.17 -0.50
CA LEU A 50 1.00 0.20 -0.85
C LEU A 50 2.34 0.29 -1.61
N LEU A 51 3.33 -0.53 -1.22
CA LEU A 51 4.65 -0.53 -1.87
C LEU A 51 4.67 -1.27 -3.21
N HIS A 52 3.70 -2.16 -3.45
CA HIS A 52 3.58 -2.96 -4.66
C HIS A 52 2.14 -2.92 -5.19
N PRO A 53 1.68 -1.79 -5.74
CA PRO A 53 0.34 -1.68 -6.31
C PRO A 53 0.14 -2.72 -7.41
N LEU A 54 -1.05 -3.32 -7.48
CA LEU A 54 -1.38 -4.26 -8.54
C LEU A 54 -1.50 -3.53 -9.88
N SER A 55 -1.04 -4.18 -10.95
CA SER A 55 -1.29 -3.75 -12.34
C SER A 55 -2.31 -4.65 -13.06
N ASP A 56 -2.75 -5.73 -12.39
CA ASP A 56 -3.78 -6.64 -12.90
C ASP A 56 -5.17 -6.14 -12.50
N MET A 57 -5.98 -5.84 -13.51
CA MET A 57 -7.34 -5.31 -13.34
C MET A 57 -8.28 -6.30 -12.64
N GLU A 58 -8.14 -7.60 -12.91
CA GLU A 58 -9.03 -8.61 -12.30
C GLU A 58 -8.75 -8.74 -10.80
N ALA A 59 -7.47 -8.76 -10.41
CA ALA A 59 -7.06 -8.76 -9.01
C ALA A 59 -7.50 -7.49 -8.27
N VAL A 60 -7.45 -6.32 -8.92
CA VAL A 60 -7.97 -5.05 -8.36
C VAL A 60 -9.48 -5.14 -8.13
N GLN A 61 -10.22 -5.59 -9.15
CA GLN A 61 -11.69 -5.70 -9.06
C GLN A 61 -12.12 -6.68 -7.96
N THR A 62 -11.41 -7.78 -7.80
CA THR A 62 -11.67 -8.77 -6.73
C THR A 62 -11.54 -8.14 -5.34
N ARG A 63 -10.52 -7.29 -5.13
CA ARG A 63 -10.37 -6.55 -3.86
C ARG A 63 -11.50 -5.55 -3.64
N HIS A 64 -11.91 -4.83 -4.69
CA HIS A 64 -13.02 -3.89 -4.61
C HIS A 64 -14.34 -4.58 -4.25
N GLN A 65 -14.63 -5.73 -4.88
CA GLN A 65 -15.82 -6.53 -4.56
C GLN A 65 -15.80 -7.01 -3.12
N ALA A 66 -14.66 -7.51 -2.64
CA ALA A 66 -14.52 -7.97 -1.26
C ALA A 66 -14.79 -6.85 -0.25
N VAL A 67 -14.31 -5.62 -0.51
CA VAL A 67 -14.58 -4.46 0.35
C VAL A 67 -16.05 -4.01 0.25
N GLY A 68 -16.62 -3.99 -0.96
CA GLY A 68 -18.01 -3.55 -1.17
C GLY A 68 -19.07 -4.52 -0.64
N ALA A 69 -18.69 -5.76 -0.32
CA ALA A 69 -19.57 -6.78 0.26
C ALA A 69 -19.51 -6.87 1.79
N LEU A 70 -18.66 -6.06 2.45
CA LEU A 70 -18.55 -5.94 3.91
C LEU A 70 -19.43 -4.80 4.44
#